data_AF-A0A3N5N896-F1
#
_entry.id   AF-A0A3N5N896-F1
#
_cell.length_a   1.000
_cell.length_b   1.000
_cell.length_c   1.000
_cell.angle_alpha   90.00
_cell.angle_beta   90.00
_cell.angle_gamma   90.00
#
_symmetry.space_group_name_H-M   'P 1'
#
loop_
_entity.id
_entity.type
_entity.pdbx_description
1 polymer ?
#
loop_
_entity_poly.entity_id
_entity_poly.type
_entity_poly.pdbx_seq_one_letter_code
_entity_poly.pdbx_strand_id
1 'polypeptide(L)'
;MTLGKPRLPALLACLLVLTMPALVAAAQEASLSAPLVAVGVPNLMQEKSKLQYDWVNFKQDGDKALESGNYEDAIKNYNQAEALLLFTDPNRSSSTERSLAHMESMKSSAYTKWGGHEEEAYASETKSNELTQIADKKYKYESEGKECLILTATFGSPLASEVQLVRSFRDDSIKKSYTGSRFMPGFNAWYYSFSPQVSTYINEHPYVKPGMQILITPILEIVLFAQTCYSFLSFNPELATVAAIIVGSTLYGIIYVFPAVMAGVWVARRRGWAGANIRSTWPAAVAWGALLVLIMAGAAFSLDLLTTIASGLFVIATILLVVATLSIFLSRYVARKDGVVRE
;
A
#
# COMPACT_ATOMS: atom_id res chain seq x y z
N MET A 1 -23.76 48.31 -4.87
CA MET A 1 -22.58 47.53 -5.27
C MET A 1 -22.89 46.05 -5.11
N THR A 2 -23.17 45.38 -6.22
CA THR A 2 -23.57 43.98 -6.29
C THR A 2 -22.33 43.08 -6.28
N LEU A 3 -21.88 42.64 -5.10
CA LEU A 3 -20.89 41.57 -5.02
C LEU A 3 -21.57 40.23 -5.32
N GLY A 4 -21.15 39.63 -6.44
CA GLY A 4 -21.70 38.40 -6.98
C GLY A 4 -21.59 37.22 -6.00
N LYS A 5 -22.66 36.43 -5.95
CA LYS A 5 -22.70 35.11 -5.31
C LYS A 5 -21.53 34.26 -5.82
N PRO A 6 -20.70 33.64 -4.95
CA PRO A 6 -19.66 32.74 -5.41
C PRO A 6 -20.31 31.54 -6.09
N ARG A 7 -19.96 31.34 -7.37
CA ARG A 7 -20.43 30.21 -8.18
C ARG A 7 -19.78 28.93 -7.63
N LEU A 8 -20.61 27.93 -7.36
CA LEU A 8 -20.30 26.56 -6.94
C LEU A 8 -19.04 25.91 -7.58
N PRO A 9 -18.65 26.16 -8.85
CA PRO A 9 -17.38 25.67 -9.41
C PRO A 9 -16.11 26.23 -8.75
N ALA A 10 -16.14 27.39 -8.10
CA ALA A 10 -14.96 27.97 -7.44
C ALA A 10 -14.61 27.26 -6.12
N LEU A 11 -15.60 26.65 -5.45
CA LEU A 11 -15.40 25.83 -4.25
C LEU A 11 -14.83 24.44 -4.58
N LEU A 12 -15.17 23.90 -5.77
CA LEU A 12 -14.59 22.66 -6.30
C LEU A 12 -13.14 22.84 -6.76
N ALA A 13 -12.77 24.00 -7.27
CA ALA A 13 -11.38 24.31 -7.65
C ALA A 13 -10.43 24.43 -6.44
N CYS A 14 -10.93 24.86 -5.26
CA CYS A 14 -10.15 24.86 -4.02
C CYS A 14 -9.95 23.46 -3.42
N LEU A 15 -10.81 22.49 -3.75
CA LEU A 15 -10.70 21.10 -3.29
C LEU A 15 -9.57 20.32 -3.97
N LEU A 16 -9.05 20.80 -5.11
CA LEU A 16 -7.90 20.22 -5.80
C LEU A 16 -6.54 20.62 -5.21
N VAL A 17 -6.51 21.62 -4.32
CA VAL A 17 -5.27 22.12 -3.69
C VAL A 17 -4.97 21.44 -2.34
N LEU A 18 -5.90 20.63 -1.83
CA LEU A 18 -5.81 19.99 -0.51
C LEU A 18 -5.15 18.59 -0.51
N THR A 19 -4.59 18.12 -1.63
CA THR A 19 -3.83 16.86 -1.68
C THR A 19 -2.35 17.00 -1.33
N MET A 20 -1.90 18.20 -0.91
CA MET A 20 -0.57 18.44 -0.37
C MET A 20 -0.69 18.81 1.12
N PRO A 21 -0.19 17.98 2.06
CA PRO A 21 -0.02 18.44 3.42
C PRO A 21 1.16 19.42 3.44
N ALA A 22 0.87 20.70 3.68
CA ALA A 22 1.83 21.64 4.20
C ALA A 22 2.25 21.15 5.60
N LEU A 23 3.37 20.43 5.66
CA LEU A 23 3.96 19.94 6.89
C LEU A 23 4.73 21.10 7.56
N VAL A 24 4.04 22.00 8.26
CA VAL A 24 4.68 22.99 9.14
C VAL A 24 3.90 23.09 10.45
N ALA A 25 4.66 22.89 11.52
CA ALA A 25 4.42 23.29 12.91
C ALA A 25 3.28 22.61 13.68
N ALA A 26 3.65 21.57 14.44
CA ALA A 26 3.30 21.45 15.86
C ALA A 26 4.16 20.35 16.49
N ALA A 27 5.31 20.74 17.04
CA ALA A 27 5.99 19.97 18.07
C ALA A 27 5.38 20.39 19.41
N GLN A 28 4.91 19.43 20.21
CA GLN A 28 4.80 19.61 21.66
C GLN A 28 4.86 18.24 22.33
N GLU A 29 5.69 18.21 23.36
CA GLU A 29 6.21 17.09 24.16
C GLU A 29 5.13 16.21 24.81
N ALA A 30 5.38 14.89 24.86
CA ALA A 30 4.95 14.06 25.98
C ALA A 30 5.80 12.78 26.07
N SER A 31 6.34 12.58 27.26
CA SER A 31 7.32 11.59 27.69
C SER A 31 6.74 10.25 28.14
N LEU A 32 7.61 9.24 28.09
CA LEU A 32 7.81 8.13 29.04
C LEU A 32 6.98 6.81 28.92
N SER A 33 7.73 5.76 28.53
CA SER A 33 7.91 4.43 29.16
C SER A 33 6.70 3.56 29.55
N ALA A 34 6.64 2.33 29.03
CA ALA A 34 6.72 1.03 29.76
C ALA A 34 6.57 -0.16 28.75
N PRO A 35 6.68 -1.46 29.12
CA PRO A 35 7.72 -2.36 28.59
C PRO A 35 7.21 -3.45 27.63
N LEU A 36 8.15 -4.01 26.88
CA LEU A 36 8.04 -5.19 26.03
C LEU A 36 7.52 -6.41 26.81
N VAL A 37 6.34 -6.92 26.43
CA VAL A 37 5.87 -8.25 26.82
C VAL A 37 6.33 -9.24 25.75
N ALA A 38 7.30 -10.07 26.12
CA ALA A 38 7.73 -11.23 25.36
C ALA A 38 6.57 -12.23 25.27
N VAL A 39 5.93 -12.30 24.12
CA VAL A 39 4.97 -13.37 23.80
C VAL A 39 5.79 -14.60 23.41
N GLY A 40 5.63 -15.65 24.21
CA GLY A 40 6.34 -16.92 24.04
C GLY A 40 6.13 -17.53 22.66
N VAL A 41 7.24 -17.83 22.00
CA VAL A 41 7.31 -18.59 20.76
C VAL A 41 6.93 -20.04 21.06
N PRO A 42 5.86 -20.60 20.49
CA PRO A 42 5.55 -22.02 20.60
C PRO A 42 6.64 -22.83 19.87
N ASN A 43 7.09 -23.92 20.51
CA ASN A 43 8.08 -24.89 20.03
C ASN A 43 8.05 -25.14 18.51
N LEU A 44 9.02 -24.54 17.80
CA LEU A 44 9.28 -24.72 16.36
C LEU A 44 10.19 -25.93 16.03
N MET A 45 10.63 -26.69 17.04
CA MET A 45 11.62 -27.76 16.87
C MET A 45 10.93 -29.12 16.73
N GLN A 46 10.05 -29.25 15.75
CA GLN A 46 9.67 -30.57 15.24
C GLN A 46 10.44 -30.77 13.93
N GLU A 47 11.49 -31.58 13.99
CA GLU A 47 12.34 -31.92 12.85
C GLU A 47 11.47 -32.57 11.77
N LYS A 48 11.16 -31.80 10.73
CA LYS A 48 10.34 -32.26 9.62
C LYS A 48 11.10 -33.39 8.91
N SER A 49 10.39 -34.41 8.44
CA SER A 49 11.01 -35.43 7.56
C SER A 49 11.61 -34.75 6.32
N LYS A 50 12.81 -35.15 5.89
CA LYS A 50 13.47 -34.59 4.68
C LYS A 50 12.62 -34.72 3.41
N LEU A 51 11.62 -35.61 3.36
CA LEU A 51 10.65 -35.68 2.26
C LEU A 51 9.69 -34.49 2.18
N GLN A 52 9.57 -33.69 3.25
CA GLN A 52 8.66 -32.53 3.33
C GLN A 52 9.40 -31.18 3.35
N TYR A 53 10.71 -31.19 3.08
CA TYR A 53 11.53 -29.98 3.09
C TYR A 53 11.21 -29.11 1.87
N ASP A 54 11.07 -27.81 2.12
CA ASP A 54 11.14 -26.81 1.07
C ASP A 54 12.59 -26.31 0.89
N TRP A 55 12.79 -25.39 -0.04
CA TRP A 55 14.12 -24.83 -0.31
C TRP A 55 14.68 -24.05 0.88
N VAL A 56 13.83 -23.47 1.74
CA VAL A 56 14.26 -22.71 2.94
C VAL A 56 14.83 -23.66 3.98
N ASN A 57 14.20 -24.82 4.19
CA ASN A 57 14.71 -25.85 5.10
C ASN A 57 16.11 -26.31 4.68
N PHE A 58 16.31 -26.62 3.39
CA PHE A 58 17.63 -27.00 2.88
C PHE A 58 18.64 -25.86 2.98
N LYS A 59 18.25 -24.62 2.69
CA LYS A 59 19.14 -23.46 2.84
C LYS A 59 19.58 -23.27 4.30
N GLN A 60 18.67 -23.42 5.26
CA GLN A 60 18.97 -23.35 6.70
C GLN A 60 19.89 -24.46 7.17
N ASP A 61 19.70 -25.69 6.68
CA ASP A 61 20.61 -26.80 7.01
C ASP A 61 21.98 -26.63 6.35
N GLY A 62 22.04 -26.00 5.17
CA GLY A 62 23.29 -25.56 4.54
C GLY A 62 24.03 -24.53 5.40
N ASP A 63 23.32 -23.52 5.90
CA ASP A 63 23.87 -22.49 6.79
C ASP A 63 24.43 -23.13 8.09
N LYS A 64 23.71 -24.06 8.72
CA LYS A 64 24.19 -24.80 9.91
C LYS A 64 25.41 -25.68 9.60
N ALA A 65 25.41 -26.37 8.46
CA ALA A 65 26.52 -27.21 8.04
C ALA A 65 27.78 -26.37 7.80
N LEU A 66 27.63 -25.19 7.20
CA LEU A 66 28.72 -24.24 7.02
C LEU A 66 29.29 -23.73 8.35
N GLU A 67 28.43 -23.40 9.32
CA GLU A 67 28.84 -22.95 10.67
C GLU A 67 29.56 -24.05 11.46
N SER A 68 29.15 -25.31 11.27
CA SER A 68 29.77 -26.47 11.91
C SER A 68 31.05 -26.95 11.21
N GLY A 69 31.46 -26.31 10.10
CA GLY A 69 32.64 -26.68 9.32
C GLY A 69 32.46 -27.93 8.44
N ASN A 70 31.23 -28.41 8.29
CA ASN A 70 30.90 -29.51 7.40
C ASN A 70 30.54 -28.96 6.01
N TYR A 71 31.58 -28.59 5.26
CA TYR A 71 31.45 -27.90 3.99
C TYR A 71 30.80 -28.75 2.90
N GLU A 72 31.03 -30.07 2.89
CA GLU A 72 30.39 -30.99 1.93
C GLU A 72 28.87 -31.00 2.09
N ASP A 73 28.39 -31.15 3.33
CA ASP A 73 26.95 -31.11 3.60
C ASP A 73 26.38 -29.71 3.34
N ALA A 74 27.14 -28.64 3.60
CA ALA A 74 26.71 -27.28 3.28
C ALA A 74 26.41 -27.13 1.78
N ILE A 75 27.37 -27.52 0.92
CA ILE A 75 27.21 -27.48 -0.54
C ILE A 75 26.04 -28.33 -1.01
N LYS A 76 25.90 -29.55 -0.49
CA LYS A 76 24.81 -30.46 -0.84
C LYS A 76 23.45 -29.87 -0.52
N ASN A 77 23.31 -29.25 0.64
CA ASN A 77 22.08 -28.61 1.08
C ASN A 77 21.77 -27.35 0.24
N TYR A 78 22.76 -26.51 -0.08
CA TYR A 78 22.55 -25.37 -0.98
C TYR A 78 22.13 -25.80 -2.39
N ASN A 79 22.76 -26.84 -2.96
CA ASN A 79 22.37 -27.37 -4.26
C ASN A 79 20.91 -27.88 -4.28
N GLN A 80 20.49 -28.56 -3.20
CA GLN A 80 19.12 -29.03 -3.07
C GLN A 80 18.12 -27.86 -2.91
N ALA A 81 18.50 -26.82 -2.16
CA ALA A 81 17.71 -25.61 -2.01
C ALA A 81 17.52 -24.89 -3.35
N GLU A 82 18.57 -24.74 -4.15
CA GLU A 82 18.48 -24.12 -5.48
C GLU A 82 17.57 -24.90 -6.42
N ALA A 83 17.68 -26.24 -6.45
CA ALA A 83 16.84 -27.08 -7.30
C ALA A 83 15.35 -26.94 -6.93
N LEU A 84 15.02 -26.95 -5.64
CA LEU A 84 13.65 -26.76 -5.15
C LEU A 84 13.13 -25.35 -5.38
N LEU A 85 13.98 -24.33 -5.24
CA LEU A 85 13.62 -22.94 -5.51
C LEU A 85 13.27 -22.75 -6.99
N LEU A 86 14.08 -23.30 -7.90
CA LEU A 86 13.83 -23.26 -9.35
C LEU A 86 12.58 -24.06 -9.76
N PHE A 87 12.29 -25.16 -9.06
CA PHE A 87 11.04 -25.91 -9.26
C PHE A 87 9.81 -25.11 -8.80
N THR A 88 9.94 -24.39 -7.68
CA THR A 88 8.84 -23.61 -7.09
C THR A 88 8.54 -22.33 -7.87
N ASP A 89 9.57 -21.66 -8.39
CA ASP A 89 9.43 -20.46 -9.21
C ASP A 89 10.13 -20.65 -10.58
N PRO A 90 9.50 -21.36 -11.52
CA PRO A 90 10.08 -21.62 -12.84
C PRO A 90 10.26 -20.34 -13.68
N ASN A 91 9.56 -19.27 -13.34
CA ASN A 91 9.66 -17.99 -14.04
C ASN A 91 10.88 -17.16 -13.59
N ARG A 92 11.58 -17.59 -12.52
CA ARG A 92 12.74 -16.93 -11.94
C ARG A 92 12.49 -15.43 -11.71
N SER A 93 11.59 -15.11 -10.80
CA SER A 93 11.36 -13.72 -10.35
C SER A 93 12.64 -13.05 -9.85
N SER A 94 12.66 -11.73 -9.76
CA SER A 94 13.78 -10.99 -9.18
C SER A 94 14.17 -11.46 -7.77
N SER A 95 13.20 -11.87 -6.95
CA SER A 95 13.43 -12.47 -5.62
C SER A 95 14.09 -13.85 -5.70
N THR A 96 13.72 -14.66 -6.68
CA THR A 96 14.33 -15.97 -6.92
C THR A 96 15.77 -15.82 -7.37
N GLU A 97 16.05 -14.90 -8.30
CA GLU A 97 17.42 -14.61 -8.72
C GLU A 97 18.29 -14.11 -7.56
N ARG A 98 17.74 -13.26 -6.68
CA ARG A 98 18.45 -12.77 -5.49
C ARG A 98 18.71 -13.88 -4.47
N SER A 99 17.77 -14.81 -4.31
CA SER A 99 17.94 -15.97 -3.40
C SER A 99 18.98 -16.95 -3.94
N LEU A 100 19.01 -17.19 -5.26
CA LEU A 100 20.06 -17.94 -5.93
C LEU A 100 21.43 -17.27 -5.77
N ALA A 101 21.51 -15.95 -5.97
CA ALA A 101 22.74 -15.20 -5.78
C ALA A 101 23.30 -15.34 -4.36
N HIS A 102 22.43 -15.27 -3.36
CA HIS A 102 22.82 -15.48 -1.96
C HIS A 102 23.34 -16.90 -1.73
N MET A 103 22.65 -17.94 -2.23
CA MET A 103 23.11 -19.32 -2.06
C MET A 103 24.47 -19.56 -2.73
N GLU A 104 24.70 -19.00 -3.92
CA GLU A 104 26.01 -19.07 -4.58
C GLU A 104 27.10 -18.30 -3.80
N SER A 105 26.79 -17.16 -3.19
CA SER A 105 27.72 -16.47 -2.29
C SER A 105 28.10 -17.33 -1.08
N MET A 106 27.14 -18.04 -0.50
CA MET A 106 27.39 -18.95 0.62
C MET A 106 28.21 -20.18 0.20
N LYS A 107 27.97 -20.74 -0.99
CA LYS A 107 28.82 -21.81 -1.54
C LYS A 107 30.25 -21.33 -1.75
N SER A 108 30.45 -20.12 -2.27
CA SER A 108 31.79 -19.53 -2.41
C SER A 108 32.50 -19.43 -1.05
N SER A 109 31.78 -18.98 0.00
CA SER A 109 32.30 -18.96 1.36
C SER A 109 32.66 -20.36 1.88
N ALA A 110 31.81 -21.36 1.60
CA ALA A 110 32.06 -22.75 1.97
C ALA A 110 33.33 -23.30 1.30
N TYR A 111 33.46 -23.16 -0.01
CA TYR A 111 34.64 -23.62 -0.76
C TYR A 111 35.93 -22.93 -0.31
N THR A 112 35.87 -21.62 -0.06
CA THR A 112 37.02 -20.86 0.45
C THR A 112 37.50 -21.37 1.80
N LYS A 113 36.56 -21.72 2.70
CA LYS A 113 36.88 -22.26 4.03
C LYS A 113 37.29 -23.74 3.99
N TRP A 114 36.82 -24.48 3.00
CA TRP A 114 37.16 -25.90 2.80
C TRP A 114 38.63 -26.07 2.37
N GLY A 115 39.12 -25.17 1.50
CA GLY A 115 40.48 -25.20 0.96
C GLY A 115 40.67 -26.26 -0.12
N GLY A 116 41.51 -25.98 -1.13
CA GLY A 116 41.66 -26.85 -2.30
C GLY A 116 40.50 -26.80 -3.30
N HIS A 117 39.57 -25.87 -3.10
CA HIS A 117 38.40 -25.62 -3.95
C HIS A 117 38.38 -24.16 -4.45
N GLU A 118 39.56 -23.60 -4.74
CA GLU A 118 39.71 -22.19 -5.11
C GLU A 118 39.00 -21.87 -6.44
N GLU A 119 38.96 -22.83 -7.37
CA GLU A 119 38.27 -22.69 -8.65
C GLU A 119 36.74 -22.64 -8.47
N GLU A 120 36.19 -23.54 -7.65
CA GLU A 120 34.76 -23.57 -7.34
C GLU A 120 34.33 -22.34 -6.51
N ALA A 121 35.18 -21.89 -5.59
CA ALA A 121 34.94 -20.66 -4.84
C ALA A 121 34.80 -19.45 -5.77
N TYR A 122 35.72 -19.31 -6.73
CA TYR A 122 35.70 -18.24 -7.72
C TYR A 122 34.52 -18.34 -8.69
N ALA A 123 34.18 -19.56 -9.13
CA ALA A 123 33.04 -19.80 -10.01
C ALA A 123 31.71 -19.44 -9.33
N SER A 124 31.51 -19.85 -8.07
CA SER A 124 30.33 -19.50 -7.28
C SER A 124 30.24 -18.01 -7.00
N GLU A 125 31.35 -17.32 -6.72
CA GLU A 125 31.36 -15.87 -6.53
C GLU A 125 30.96 -15.13 -7.81
N THR A 126 31.54 -15.53 -8.95
CA THR A 126 31.22 -14.94 -10.27
C THR A 126 29.74 -15.13 -10.59
N LYS A 127 29.21 -16.33 -10.36
CA LYS A 127 27.79 -16.65 -10.58
C LYS A 127 26.88 -15.86 -9.65
N SER A 128 27.26 -15.67 -8.38
CA SER A 128 26.53 -14.81 -7.43
C SER A 128 26.42 -13.37 -7.93
N ASN A 129 27.53 -12.81 -8.43
CA ASN A 129 27.57 -11.46 -8.97
C ASN A 129 26.70 -11.31 -10.23
N GLU A 130 26.76 -12.27 -11.15
CA GLU A 130 25.91 -12.29 -12.36
C GLU A 130 24.43 -12.37 -11.99
N LEU A 131 24.06 -13.29 -11.09
CA LEU A 131 22.69 -13.45 -10.62
C LEU A 131 22.17 -12.20 -9.91
N THR A 132 23.03 -11.49 -9.17
CA THR A 132 22.68 -10.21 -8.53
C THR A 132 22.37 -9.14 -9.59
N GLN A 133 23.17 -9.02 -10.64
CA GLN A 133 22.90 -8.08 -11.73
C GLN A 133 21.60 -8.43 -12.48
N ILE A 134 21.35 -9.71 -12.73
CA ILE A 134 20.10 -10.19 -13.33
C ILE A 134 18.91 -9.87 -12.41
N ALA A 135 19.04 -10.13 -11.11
CA ALA A 135 18.04 -9.82 -10.11
C ALA A 135 17.70 -8.33 -10.11
N ASP A 136 18.70 -7.46 -10.15
CA ASP A 136 18.49 -6.00 -10.14
C ASP A 136 17.87 -5.49 -11.45
N LYS A 137 18.24 -6.06 -12.60
CA LYS A 137 17.61 -5.75 -13.89
C LYS A 137 16.16 -6.22 -13.94
N LYS A 138 15.88 -7.44 -13.48
CA LYS A 138 14.51 -7.99 -13.39
C LYS A 138 13.70 -7.22 -12.37
N TYR A 139 14.29 -6.88 -11.23
CA TYR A 139 13.68 -6.05 -10.21
C TYR A 139 13.26 -4.71 -10.81
N LYS A 140 14.15 -4.04 -11.57
CA LYS A 140 13.81 -2.79 -12.26
C LYS A 140 12.58 -2.94 -13.17
N TYR A 141 12.54 -3.98 -14.00
CA TYR A 141 11.41 -4.27 -14.91
C TYR A 141 10.12 -4.70 -14.18
N GLU A 142 10.24 -5.47 -13.10
CA GLU A 142 9.11 -5.86 -12.24
C GLU A 142 8.60 -4.68 -11.38
N SER A 143 9.50 -3.76 -11.03
CA SER A 143 9.29 -2.58 -10.17
C SER A 143 8.71 -1.38 -10.90
N GLU A 144 8.72 -1.37 -12.25
CA GLU A 144 8.03 -0.37 -13.08
C GLU A 144 6.50 -0.31 -12.83
N GLY A 145 5.99 -1.01 -11.80
CA GLY A 145 4.76 -0.61 -11.11
C GLY A 145 4.47 -1.26 -9.73
N LYS A 146 5.44 -1.53 -8.83
CA LYS A 146 5.19 -2.44 -7.68
C LYS A 146 5.76 -2.10 -6.29
N GLU A 147 6.29 -0.90 -6.02
CA GLU A 147 6.78 -0.52 -4.69
C GLU A 147 5.83 0.41 -3.94
N CYS A 148 5.46 0.05 -2.70
CA CYS A 148 4.76 0.96 -1.80
C CYS A 148 5.78 1.93 -1.15
N LEU A 149 6.43 2.78 -1.95
CA LEU A 149 7.60 3.60 -1.58
C LEU A 149 7.42 4.36 -0.25
N ILE A 150 6.28 5.02 -0.06
CA ILE A 150 5.99 5.78 1.16
C ILE A 150 5.86 4.86 2.38
N LEU A 151 5.19 3.70 2.23
CA LEU A 151 5.08 2.74 3.33
C LEU A 151 6.46 2.12 3.64
N THR A 152 7.23 1.74 2.63
CA THR A 152 8.59 1.21 2.80
C THR A 152 9.49 2.21 3.53
N ALA A 153 9.47 3.49 3.15
CA ALA A 153 10.25 4.52 3.82
C ALA A 153 9.81 4.74 5.27
N THR A 154 8.50 4.66 5.53
CA THR A 154 7.90 4.88 6.86
C THR A 154 8.17 3.71 7.83
N PHE A 155 8.02 2.47 7.36
CA PHE A 155 8.17 1.26 8.17
C PHE A 155 9.55 0.59 8.04
N GLY A 156 10.43 1.16 7.21
CA GLY A 156 11.85 0.83 7.14
C GLY A 156 12.20 -0.39 6.29
N SER A 157 11.23 -1.20 5.86
CA SER A 157 11.49 -2.39 5.04
C SER A 157 10.35 -2.67 4.05
N PRO A 158 10.64 -3.07 2.81
CA PRO A 158 9.62 -3.54 1.88
C PRO A 158 9.00 -4.88 2.30
N LEU A 159 9.61 -5.57 3.28
CA LEU A 159 9.12 -6.81 3.89
C LEU A 159 8.38 -6.57 5.23
N ALA A 160 8.24 -5.32 5.66
CA ALA A 160 7.45 -5.00 6.84
C ALA A 160 6.00 -5.50 6.67
N SER A 161 5.39 -5.98 7.75
CA SER A 161 4.03 -6.52 7.77
C SER A 161 2.99 -5.57 7.16
N GLU A 162 3.14 -4.28 7.43
CA GLU A 162 2.28 -3.18 6.98
C GLU A 162 2.37 -2.99 5.47
N VAL A 163 3.58 -3.10 4.92
CA VAL A 163 3.82 -3.04 3.47
C VAL A 163 3.25 -4.29 2.80
N GLN A 164 3.43 -5.46 3.41
CA GLN A 164 2.92 -6.72 2.88
C GLN A 164 1.38 -6.82 2.94
N LEU A 165 0.74 -6.22 3.94
CA LEU A 165 -0.72 -6.09 4.02
C LEU A 165 -1.26 -5.36 2.78
N VAL A 166 -0.71 -4.19 2.46
CA VAL A 166 -1.17 -3.41 1.30
C VAL A 166 -0.84 -4.11 -0.02
N ARG A 167 0.34 -4.73 -0.12
CA ARG A 167 0.76 -5.48 -1.32
C ARG A 167 -0.11 -6.71 -1.58
N SER A 168 -0.34 -7.54 -0.57
CA SER A 168 -1.19 -8.73 -0.70
C SER A 168 -2.63 -8.35 -1.03
N PHE A 169 -3.19 -7.31 -0.41
CA PHE A 169 -4.52 -6.83 -0.79
C PHE A 169 -4.58 -6.35 -2.24
N ARG A 170 -3.59 -5.59 -2.70
CA ARG A 170 -3.50 -5.16 -4.10
C ARG A 170 -3.39 -6.34 -5.07
N ASP A 171 -2.40 -7.20 -4.84
CA ASP A 171 -1.99 -8.22 -5.82
C ASP A 171 -2.91 -9.45 -5.76
N ASP A 172 -3.30 -9.89 -4.57
CA ASP A 172 -4.08 -11.11 -4.36
C ASP A 172 -5.59 -10.88 -4.25
N SER A 173 -6.06 -9.63 -4.18
CA SER A 173 -7.49 -9.31 -4.17
C SER A 173 -7.85 -8.37 -5.32
N ILE A 174 -7.42 -7.10 -5.25
CA ILE A 174 -7.89 -6.08 -6.21
C ILE A 174 -7.55 -6.45 -7.66
N LYS A 175 -6.31 -6.86 -7.93
CA LYS A 175 -5.88 -7.20 -9.30
C LYS A 175 -6.49 -8.47 -9.88
N LYS A 176 -7.20 -9.28 -9.08
CA LYS A 176 -7.86 -10.51 -9.57
C LYS A 176 -9.15 -10.22 -10.34
N SER A 177 -9.70 -9.02 -10.24
CA SER A 177 -10.82 -8.59 -11.09
C SER A 177 -10.33 -7.79 -12.29
N TYR A 178 -11.12 -7.81 -13.36
CA TYR A 178 -10.95 -6.94 -14.51
C TYR A 178 -10.97 -5.47 -14.09
N THR A 179 -11.97 -5.04 -13.31
CA THR A 179 -12.06 -3.66 -12.82
C THR A 179 -10.81 -3.24 -12.06
N GLY A 180 -10.34 -4.06 -11.12
CA GLY A 180 -9.16 -3.74 -10.31
C GLY A 180 -7.85 -3.79 -11.09
N SER A 181 -7.72 -4.72 -12.04
CA SER A 181 -6.55 -4.77 -12.94
C SER A 181 -6.41 -3.52 -13.80
N ARG A 182 -7.53 -2.86 -14.15
CA ARG A 182 -7.57 -1.60 -14.92
C ARG A 182 -7.53 -0.36 -14.06
N PHE A 183 -8.03 -0.43 -12.83
CA PHE A 183 -7.88 0.65 -11.85
C PHE A 183 -6.41 0.88 -11.45
N MET A 184 -5.63 -0.19 -11.27
CA MET A 184 -4.26 -0.10 -10.77
C MET A 184 -3.30 0.76 -11.61
N PRO A 185 -3.28 0.68 -12.96
CA PRO A 185 -2.49 1.60 -13.77
C PRO A 185 -2.80 3.07 -13.52
N GLY A 186 -4.09 3.43 -13.40
CA GLY A 186 -4.50 4.81 -13.10
C GLY A 186 -4.07 5.25 -11.70
N PHE A 187 -4.27 4.39 -10.70
CA PHE A 187 -3.81 4.64 -9.33
C PHE A 187 -2.28 4.79 -9.27
N ASN A 188 -1.54 3.91 -9.92
CA ASN A 188 -0.07 3.92 -9.95
C ASN A 188 0.46 5.20 -10.60
N ALA A 189 -0.10 5.62 -11.74
CA ALA A 189 0.32 6.85 -12.40
C ALA A 189 0.17 8.07 -11.49
N TRP A 190 -0.92 8.14 -10.72
CA TRP A 190 -1.11 9.18 -9.72
C TRP A 190 -0.13 9.03 -8.53
N TYR A 191 -0.03 7.85 -7.93
CA TYR A 191 0.80 7.60 -6.74
C TYR A 191 2.29 7.87 -7.01
N TYR A 192 2.84 7.32 -8.10
CA TYR A 192 4.25 7.48 -8.44
C TYR A 192 4.62 8.85 -9.00
N SER A 193 3.64 9.74 -9.23
CA SER A 193 3.92 11.13 -9.60
C SER A 193 4.55 11.94 -8.46
N PHE A 194 4.34 11.53 -7.20
CA PHE A 194 4.85 12.24 -6.02
C PHE A 194 5.50 11.33 -4.97
N SER A 195 5.21 10.03 -4.98
CA SER A 195 5.71 9.11 -3.95
C SER A 195 7.23 8.97 -3.90
N PRO A 196 8.01 9.05 -5.00
CA PRO A 196 9.47 9.02 -4.92
C PRO A 196 10.03 10.15 -4.07
N GLN A 197 9.61 11.39 -4.33
CA GLN A 197 10.09 12.57 -3.61
C GLN A 197 9.75 12.51 -2.12
N VAL A 198 8.52 12.09 -1.79
CA VAL A 198 8.09 11.91 -0.40
C VAL A 198 8.89 10.81 0.29
N SER A 199 9.12 9.67 -0.38
CA SER A 199 9.86 8.55 0.20
C SER A 199 11.33 8.89 0.48
N THR A 200 11.99 9.62 -0.44
CA THR A 200 13.35 10.13 -0.23
C THR A 200 13.41 11.04 0.98
N TYR A 201 12.47 11.98 1.09
CA TYR A 201 12.42 12.91 2.23
C TYR A 201 12.30 12.20 3.58
N ILE A 202 11.45 11.17 3.68
CA ILE A 202 11.26 10.37 4.90
C ILE A 202 12.54 9.60 5.27
N ASN A 203 13.26 9.10 4.28
CA ASN A 203 14.52 8.37 4.50
C ASN A 203 15.65 9.30 4.95
N GLU A 204 15.73 10.51 4.39
CA GLU A 204 16.70 11.53 4.77
C GLU A 204 16.43 12.14 6.15
N HIS A 205 15.17 12.16 6.61
CA HIS A 205 14.75 12.80 7.86
C HIS A 205 14.04 11.80 8.79
N PRO A 206 14.78 10.94 9.53
CA PRO A 206 14.20 9.89 10.37
C PRO A 206 13.20 10.38 11.43
N TYR A 207 13.33 11.62 11.91
CA TYR A 207 12.42 12.24 12.88
C TYR A 207 11.00 12.47 12.33
N VAL A 208 10.80 12.40 11.01
CA VAL A 208 9.49 12.52 10.36
C VAL A 208 8.72 11.20 10.38
N LYS A 209 9.42 10.05 10.52
CA LYS A 209 8.82 8.72 10.47
C LYS A 209 7.68 8.51 11.47
N PRO A 210 7.76 8.92 12.75
CA PRO A 210 6.65 8.77 13.68
C PRO A 210 5.39 9.52 13.23
N GLY A 211 5.54 10.73 12.69
CA GLY A 211 4.42 11.50 12.14
C GLY A 211 3.79 10.81 10.92
N MET A 212 4.63 10.23 10.05
CA MET A 212 4.16 9.45 8.91
C MET A 212 3.47 8.15 9.33
N GLN A 213 3.96 7.48 10.38
CA GLN A 213 3.29 6.30 10.95
C GLN A 213 1.88 6.66 11.43
N ILE A 214 1.73 7.73 12.23
CA ILE A 214 0.41 8.21 12.67
C ILE A 214 -0.50 8.52 11.47
N LEU A 215 0.05 9.16 10.42
CA LEU A 215 -0.71 9.49 9.23
C LEU A 215 -1.12 8.25 8.42
N ILE A 216 -0.29 7.20 8.38
CA ILE A 216 -0.50 6.00 7.55
C ILE A 216 -1.28 4.91 8.29
N THR A 217 -1.18 4.81 9.61
CA THR A 217 -1.88 3.77 10.39
C THR A 217 -3.38 3.70 10.07
N PRO A 218 -4.14 4.81 9.99
CA PRO A 218 -5.55 4.74 9.60
C PRO A 218 -5.75 4.20 8.17
N ILE A 219 -4.84 4.45 7.23
CA ILE A 219 -4.88 3.83 5.89
C ILE A 219 -4.74 2.31 5.98
N LEU A 220 -3.87 1.79 6.85
CA LEU A 220 -3.72 0.34 7.04
C LEU A 220 -5.01 -0.29 7.58
N GLU A 221 -5.68 0.37 8.52
CA GLU A 221 -6.98 -0.05 9.05
C GLU A 221 -8.08 -0.03 7.97
N ILE A 222 -8.09 1.02 7.12
CA ILE A 222 -9.00 1.10 5.97
C ILE A 222 -8.77 -0.08 5.03
N VAL A 223 -7.50 -0.41 4.73
CA VAL A 223 -7.14 -1.55 3.87
C VAL A 223 -7.59 -2.86 4.49
N LEU A 224 -7.35 -3.08 5.79
CA LEU A 224 -7.78 -4.28 6.49
C LEU A 224 -9.32 -4.43 6.48
N PHE A 225 -10.03 -3.34 6.72
CA PHE A 225 -11.49 -3.33 6.68
C PHE A 225 -12.02 -3.60 5.26
N ALA A 226 -11.43 -2.96 4.24
CA ALA A 226 -11.79 -3.21 2.84
C ALA A 226 -11.48 -4.64 2.41
N GLN A 227 -10.38 -5.23 2.87
CA GLN A 227 -10.03 -6.63 2.65
C GLN A 227 -11.05 -7.57 3.30
N THR A 228 -11.49 -7.27 4.51
CA THR A 228 -12.52 -8.03 5.20
C THR A 228 -13.84 -7.99 4.41
N CYS A 229 -14.27 -6.80 3.96
CA CYS A 229 -15.43 -6.65 3.08
C CYS A 229 -15.27 -7.41 1.75
N TYR A 230 -14.08 -7.39 1.16
CA TYR A 230 -13.77 -8.13 -0.06
C TYR A 230 -13.95 -9.64 0.14
N SER A 231 -13.45 -10.19 1.25
CA SER A 231 -13.57 -11.62 1.57
C SER A 231 -15.03 -12.08 1.68
N PHE A 232 -15.94 -11.25 2.21
CA PHE A 232 -17.36 -11.58 2.22
C PHE A 232 -18.00 -11.61 0.82
N LEU A 233 -17.46 -10.85 -0.11
CA LEU A 233 -17.94 -10.73 -1.49
C LEU A 233 -17.12 -11.55 -2.49
N SER A 234 -16.16 -12.36 -2.02
CA SER A 234 -15.17 -13.04 -2.88
C SER A 234 -15.78 -14.07 -3.84
N PHE A 235 -17.06 -14.40 -3.68
CA PHE A 235 -17.83 -15.20 -4.64
C PHE A 235 -17.91 -14.52 -6.03
N ASN A 236 -17.76 -13.19 -6.10
CA ASN A 236 -17.67 -12.43 -7.33
C ASN A 236 -16.56 -11.37 -7.23
N PRO A 237 -15.37 -11.61 -7.81
CA PRO A 237 -14.23 -10.69 -7.73
C PRO A 237 -14.50 -9.27 -8.26
N GLU A 238 -15.35 -9.10 -9.28
CA GLU A 238 -15.75 -7.78 -9.78
C GLU A 238 -16.52 -7.00 -8.72
N LEU A 239 -17.58 -7.62 -8.18
CA LEU A 239 -18.40 -7.01 -7.15
C LEU A 239 -17.58 -6.71 -5.88
N ALA A 240 -16.74 -7.67 -5.46
CA ALA A 240 -15.85 -7.51 -4.30
C ALA A 240 -14.88 -6.33 -4.49
N THR A 241 -14.32 -6.17 -5.69
CA THR A 241 -13.40 -5.07 -6.00
C THR A 241 -14.12 -3.73 -6.01
N VAL A 242 -15.28 -3.63 -6.65
CA VAL A 242 -16.08 -2.40 -6.66
C VAL A 242 -16.49 -2.01 -5.23
N ALA A 243 -16.93 -2.98 -4.43
CA ALA A 243 -17.25 -2.76 -3.02
C ALA A 243 -16.02 -2.30 -2.21
N ALA A 244 -14.86 -2.91 -2.41
CA ALA A 244 -13.61 -2.50 -1.78
C ALA A 244 -13.21 -1.07 -2.16
N ILE A 245 -13.37 -0.68 -3.42
CA ILE A 245 -13.13 0.70 -3.90
C ILE A 245 -14.08 1.68 -3.19
N ILE A 246 -15.38 1.35 -3.08
CA ILE A 246 -16.37 2.19 -2.39
C ILE A 246 -16.02 2.32 -0.91
N VAL A 247 -15.76 1.21 -0.22
CA VAL A 247 -15.42 1.20 1.21
C VAL A 247 -14.14 1.99 1.47
N GLY A 248 -13.08 1.71 0.71
CA GLY A 248 -11.80 2.40 0.85
C GLY A 248 -11.91 3.90 0.62
N SER A 249 -12.58 4.33 -0.46
CA SER A 249 -12.76 5.75 -0.78
C SER A 249 -13.68 6.47 0.21
N THR A 250 -14.73 5.81 0.70
CA THR A 250 -15.64 6.35 1.72
C THR A 250 -14.89 6.61 3.02
N LEU A 251 -14.17 5.61 3.55
CA LEU A 251 -13.45 5.73 4.81
C LEU A 251 -12.29 6.74 4.69
N TYR A 252 -11.57 6.75 3.56
CA TYR A 252 -10.53 7.75 3.29
C TYR A 252 -11.11 9.17 3.32
N GLY A 253 -12.26 9.38 2.68
CA GLY A 253 -12.96 10.67 2.69
C GLY A 253 -13.36 11.11 4.11
N ILE A 254 -13.88 10.18 4.92
CA ILE A 254 -14.30 10.45 6.30
C ILE A 254 -13.12 10.78 7.23
N ILE A 255 -12.01 10.07 7.10
CA ILE A 255 -10.87 10.21 8.02
C ILE A 255 -9.99 11.41 7.65
N TYR A 256 -9.68 11.59 6.36
CA TYR A 256 -8.69 12.60 5.94
C TYR A 256 -9.32 13.88 5.41
N VAL A 257 -10.36 13.79 4.58
CA VAL A 257 -10.90 14.95 3.84
C VAL A 257 -11.98 15.67 4.64
N PHE A 258 -12.84 14.92 5.32
CA PHE A 258 -13.99 15.44 6.05
C PHE A 258 -13.61 16.41 7.18
N PRO A 259 -12.62 16.15 8.06
CA PRO A 259 -12.26 17.10 9.13
C PRO A 259 -11.82 18.45 8.58
N ALA A 260 -11.03 18.46 7.50
CA ALA A 260 -10.57 19.68 6.84
C ALA A 260 -11.73 20.47 6.21
N VAL A 261 -12.63 19.79 5.50
CA VAL A 261 -13.83 20.42 4.92
C VAL A 261 -14.75 20.96 6.01
N MET A 262 -14.92 20.23 7.11
CA MET A 262 -15.72 20.68 8.25
C MET A 262 -15.15 21.90 8.95
N ALA A 263 -13.83 21.98 9.11
CA ALA A 263 -13.17 23.19 9.62
C ALA A 263 -13.46 24.40 8.71
N GLY A 264 -13.39 24.22 7.38
CA GLY A 264 -13.76 25.24 6.41
C GLY A 264 -15.24 25.66 6.51
N VAL A 265 -16.15 24.68 6.63
CA VAL A 265 -17.59 24.91 6.85
C VAL A 265 -17.84 25.68 8.13
N TRP A 266 -17.15 25.35 9.22
CA TRP A 266 -17.24 26.04 10.50
C TRP A 266 -16.80 27.51 10.39
N VAL A 267 -15.70 27.79 9.69
CA VAL A 267 -15.25 29.17 9.42
C VAL A 267 -16.26 29.92 8.55
N ALA A 268 -16.80 29.26 7.52
CA ALA A 268 -17.81 29.87 6.64
C ALA A 268 -19.10 30.20 7.40
N ARG A 269 -19.56 29.30 8.28
CA ARG A 269 -20.72 29.53 9.17
C ARG A 269 -20.51 30.75 10.07
N ARG A 270 -19.30 30.90 10.65
CA ARG A 270 -18.94 32.09 11.44
C ARG A 270 -18.95 33.39 10.63
N ARG A 271 -18.67 33.32 9.32
CA ARG A 271 -18.73 34.45 8.38
C ARG A 271 -20.12 34.68 7.77
N GLY A 272 -21.17 34.04 8.30
CA GLY A 272 -22.56 34.29 7.88
C GLY A 272 -23.04 33.40 6.72
N TRP A 273 -22.33 32.33 6.37
CA TRP A 273 -22.83 31.36 5.40
C TRP A 273 -24.04 30.60 5.97
N ALA A 274 -25.17 30.66 5.27
CA ALA A 274 -26.43 30.02 5.69
C ALA A 274 -26.41 28.48 5.61
N GLY A 275 -25.37 27.90 5.00
CA GLY A 275 -25.28 26.48 4.67
C GLY A 275 -25.78 26.15 3.26
N ALA A 276 -25.64 24.89 2.88
CA ALA A 276 -26.21 24.34 1.66
C ALA A 276 -27.35 23.37 2.00
N ASN A 277 -28.25 23.17 1.04
CA ASN A 277 -29.29 22.15 1.16
C ASN A 277 -28.73 20.78 0.72
N ILE A 278 -29.15 19.69 1.38
CA ILE A 278 -28.75 18.32 1.01
C ILE A 278 -29.14 18.00 -0.43
N ARG A 279 -30.22 18.60 -0.96
CA ARG A 279 -30.62 18.45 -2.36
C ARG A 279 -29.54 18.95 -3.35
N SER A 280 -28.61 19.79 -2.90
CA SER A 280 -27.47 20.24 -3.72
C SER A 280 -26.47 19.12 -4.05
N THR A 281 -26.45 18.00 -3.32
CA THR A 281 -25.58 16.86 -3.63
C THR A 281 -26.18 15.91 -4.67
N TRP A 282 -27.43 16.11 -5.06
CA TRP A 282 -28.13 15.26 -6.03
C TRP A 282 -27.39 15.10 -7.37
N PRO A 283 -26.85 16.15 -8.01
CA PRO A 283 -26.10 15.98 -9.26
C PRO A 283 -24.84 15.12 -9.08
N ALA A 284 -24.17 15.22 -7.93
CA ALA A 284 -23.01 14.40 -7.61
C ALA A 284 -23.41 12.93 -7.40
N ALA A 285 -24.57 12.66 -6.79
CA ALA A 285 -25.11 11.31 -6.65
C ALA A 285 -25.49 10.69 -8.01
N VAL A 286 -26.07 11.48 -8.92
CA VAL A 286 -26.36 11.03 -10.29
C VAL A 286 -25.07 10.74 -11.05
N ALA A 287 -24.07 11.63 -10.98
CA ALA A 287 -22.76 11.41 -11.60
C ALA A 287 -22.06 10.16 -11.05
N TRP A 288 -22.13 9.94 -9.73
CA TRP A 288 -21.60 8.74 -9.07
C TRP A 288 -22.28 7.47 -9.60
N GLY A 289 -23.61 7.46 -9.70
CA GLY A 289 -24.37 6.34 -10.25
C GLY A 289 -24.05 6.08 -11.73
N ALA A 290 -23.89 7.13 -12.53
CA ALA A 290 -23.48 7.01 -13.92
C ALA A 290 -22.06 6.41 -14.06
N LEU A 291 -21.11 6.83 -13.23
CA LEU A 291 -19.76 6.27 -13.19
C LEU A 291 -19.77 4.79 -12.80
N LEU A 292 -20.60 4.40 -11.84
CA LEU A 292 -20.78 2.99 -11.48
C LEU A 292 -21.29 2.16 -12.66
N VAL A 293 -22.30 2.67 -13.39
CA VAL A 293 -22.81 2.01 -14.61
C VAL A 293 -21.72 1.90 -15.68
N LEU A 294 -20.90 2.94 -15.87
CA LEU A 294 -19.79 2.92 -16.82
C LEU A 294 -18.72 1.89 -16.44
N ILE A 295 -18.42 1.71 -15.15
CA ILE A 295 -17.50 0.67 -14.68
C ILE A 295 -18.09 -0.71 -14.98
N MET A 296 -19.37 -0.94 -14.64
CA MET A 296 -20.03 -2.23 -14.89
C MET A 296 -20.11 -2.56 -16.39
N ALA A 297 -20.42 -1.58 -17.22
CA ALA A 297 -20.43 -1.74 -18.68
C ALA A 297 -19.02 -1.96 -19.23
N GLY A 298 -18.03 -1.18 -18.76
CA GLY A 298 -16.63 -1.34 -19.15
C GLY A 298 -16.08 -2.73 -18.78
N ALA A 299 -16.49 -3.27 -17.64
CA ALA A 299 -16.16 -4.64 -17.23
C ALA A 299 -16.88 -5.70 -18.08
N ALA A 300 -18.17 -5.50 -18.39
CA ALA A 300 -18.94 -6.45 -19.20
C ALA A 300 -18.48 -6.52 -20.66
N PHE A 301 -18.00 -5.41 -21.22
CA PHE A 301 -17.53 -5.31 -22.62
C PHE A 301 -16.00 -5.30 -22.75
N SER A 302 -15.25 -5.48 -21.65
CA SER A 302 -13.79 -5.47 -21.62
C SER A 302 -13.15 -4.21 -22.25
N LEU A 303 -13.70 -3.03 -21.93
CA LEU A 303 -13.21 -1.74 -22.42
C LEU A 303 -12.17 -1.14 -21.46
N ASP A 304 -10.90 -1.41 -21.74
CA ASP A 304 -9.77 -1.09 -20.84
C ASP A 304 -9.69 0.40 -20.47
N LEU A 305 -9.73 1.28 -21.47
CA LEU A 305 -9.61 2.72 -21.27
C LEU A 305 -10.78 3.29 -20.47
N LEU A 306 -12.00 2.84 -20.79
CA LEU A 306 -13.21 3.27 -20.11
C LEU A 306 -13.16 2.89 -18.63
N THR A 307 -12.85 1.63 -18.33
CA THR A 307 -12.78 1.11 -16.96
C THR A 307 -11.69 1.80 -16.15
N THR A 308 -10.53 2.08 -16.76
CA THR A 308 -9.41 2.80 -16.11
C THR A 308 -9.83 4.21 -15.70
N ILE A 309 -10.39 4.99 -16.64
CA ILE A 309 -10.80 6.38 -16.36
C ILE A 309 -12.00 6.41 -15.41
N ALA A 310 -13.01 5.57 -15.65
CA ALA A 310 -14.23 5.56 -14.85
C ALA A 310 -13.94 5.15 -13.40
N SER A 311 -13.10 4.14 -13.15
CA SER A 311 -12.74 3.73 -11.78
C SER A 311 -11.98 4.81 -11.00
N GLY A 312 -11.05 5.53 -11.64
CA GLY A 312 -10.36 6.66 -11.01
C GLY A 312 -11.31 7.82 -10.67
N LEU A 313 -12.17 8.21 -11.61
CA LEU A 313 -13.17 9.26 -11.38
C LEU A 313 -14.20 8.85 -10.32
N PHE A 314 -14.54 7.57 -10.27
CA PHE A 314 -15.47 7.02 -9.30
C PHE A 314 -14.95 7.11 -7.87
N VAL A 315 -13.66 6.87 -7.63
CA VAL A 315 -13.02 7.10 -6.32
C VAL A 315 -13.20 8.56 -5.88
N ILE A 316 -12.87 9.51 -6.76
CA ILE A 316 -12.98 10.95 -6.47
C ILE A 316 -14.44 11.33 -6.21
N ALA A 317 -15.36 10.87 -7.06
CA ALA A 317 -16.79 11.13 -6.90
C ALA A 317 -17.33 10.58 -5.58
N THR A 318 -16.89 9.40 -5.15
CA THR A 318 -17.30 8.78 -3.87
C THR A 318 -16.84 9.63 -2.70
N ILE A 319 -15.56 10.03 -2.67
CA ILE A 319 -15.01 10.90 -1.61
C ILE A 319 -15.79 12.21 -1.54
N LEU A 320 -15.98 12.89 -2.68
CA LEU A 320 -16.69 14.17 -2.73
C LEU A 320 -18.14 14.04 -2.27
N LEU A 321 -18.84 12.99 -2.70
CA LEU A 321 -20.24 12.77 -2.33
C LEU A 321 -20.38 12.49 -0.83
N VAL A 322 -19.56 11.61 -0.27
CA VAL A 322 -19.57 11.26 1.16
C VAL A 322 -19.24 12.49 2.02
N VAL A 323 -18.16 13.20 1.69
CA VAL A 323 -17.73 14.38 2.45
C VAL A 323 -18.76 15.50 2.36
N ALA A 324 -19.32 15.78 1.17
CA ALA A 324 -20.31 16.82 0.99
C ALA A 324 -21.62 16.50 1.74
N THR A 325 -22.10 15.26 1.66
CA THR A 325 -23.34 14.85 2.35
C THR A 325 -23.18 14.93 3.86
N LEU A 326 -22.09 14.37 4.43
CA LEU A 326 -21.79 14.46 5.85
C LEU A 326 -21.61 15.91 6.32
N SER A 327 -20.86 16.72 5.56
CA SER A 327 -20.60 18.11 5.93
C SER A 327 -21.86 18.96 5.92
N ILE A 328 -22.71 18.80 4.90
CA ILE A 328 -24.00 19.51 4.83
C ILE A 328 -24.92 19.06 5.96
N PHE A 329 -25.00 17.76 6.23
CA PHE A 329 -25.81 17.21 7.31
C PHE A 329 -25.38 17.77 8.67
N LEU A 330 -24.08 17.71 8.98
CA LEU A 330 -23.52 18.16 10.25
C LEU A 330 -23.49 19.68 10.39
N SER A 331 -23.41 20.42 9.28
CA SER A 331 -23.46 21.89 9.31
C SER A 331 -24.73 22.45 9.95
N ARG A 332 -25.81 21.64 10.06
CA ARG A 332 -27.05 22.02 10.75
C ARG A 332 -26.89 22.15 12.26
N TYR A 333 -25.90 21.45 12.83
CA TYR A 333 -25.61 21.41 14.26
C TYR A 333 -24.43 22.31 14.64
N VAL A 334 -23.67 22.79 13.67
CA VAL A 334 -22.45 23.58 13.89
C VAL A 334 -22.75 25.09 13.87
N ALA A 335 -22.49 25.74 15.01
CA ALA A 335 -22.47 27.19 15.21
C ALA A 335 -23.62 27.95 14.52
N ARG A 336 -24.85 27.74 14.99
CA ARG A 336 -25.90 28.76 14.83
C ARG A 336 -25.51 29.98 15.65
N LYS A 337 -25.51 31.15 15.03
CA LYS A 337 -25.37 32.44 15.69
C LYS A 337 -26.72 32.83 16.34
N ASP A 338 -27.39 31.88 16.99
CA ASP A 338 -28.68 32.07 17.65
C ASP A 338 -28.44 32.07 19.16
N GLY A 339 -27.68 33.06 19.61
CA GLY A 339 -27.73 33.59 20.96
C GLY A 339 -27.92 35.09 20.81
N VAL A 340 -28.97 35.64 21.46
CA VAL A 340 -29.53 37.01 21.35
C VAL A 340 -30.56 37.08 20.19
N VAL A 341 -31.89 37.07 20.40
CA VAL A 341 -32.74 37.73 21.42
C VAL A 341 -33.95 36.81 21.72
N ARG A 342 -34.19 36.48 23.01
CA ARG A 342 -35.55 36.33 23.52
C ARG A 342 -35.90 37.66 24.15
N GLU A 343 -36.86 38.36 23.57
CA GLU A 343 -37.74 39.29 24.29
C GLU A 343 -39.17 39.00 23.85
#